data_AF-A0A1T5LJC7-F1
#
_entry.id   AF-A0A1T5LJC7-F1
#
_cell.length_a   1.000
_cell.length_b   1.000
_cell.length_c   1.000
_cell.angle_alpha   90.00
_cell.angle_beta   90.00
_cell.angle_gamma   90.00
#
_symmetry.space_group_name_H-M   'P 1'
#
loop_
_entity.id
_entity.type
_entity.pdbx_description
1 polymer ?
#
loop_
_entity_poly.entity_id
_entity_poly.type
_entity_poly.pdbx_seq_one_letter_code
_entity_poly.pdbx_strand_id
1 'polypeptide(L)' 'MKKYIALFFTHSGAIKFQRYSKKNNILCELMPVPRKLSSNCGVCAKFVYQENVSEIVDEEIEEIYEIVDDKYNLVYEEN' A
#
# COMPACT_ATOMS: atom_id res chain seq x y z
N MET A 1 -13.58 8.58 0.55
CA MET A 1 -12.13 8.39 0.72
C MET A 1 -11.91 7.08 1.44
N LYS A 2 -11.22 6.13 0.80
CA LYS A 2 -10.94 4.81 1.36
C LYS A 2 -9.49 4.76 1.84
N LYS A 3 -9.22 3.94 2.85
CA LYS A 3 -7.89 3.75 3.42
C LYS A 3 -7.33 2.42 2.94
N TYR A 4 -6.06 2.41 2.59
CA TYR A 4 -5.39 1.25 2.03
C TYR A 4 -4.04 1.02 2.68
N ILE A 5 -3.56 -0.22 2.56
CA ILE A 5 -2.16 -0.60 2.80
C ILE A 5 -1.65 -1.29 1.54
N ALA A 6 -0.52 -0.82 1.00
CA ALA A 6 0.24 -1.50 -0.04
C ALA A 6 1.49 -2.16 0.56
N LEU A 7 1.68 -3.44 0.26
CA LEU A 7 2.90 -4.20 0.49
C LEU A 7 3.77 -4.13 -0.77
N PHE A 8 5.07 -4.30 -0.59
CA PHE A 8 6.05 -4.14 -1.66
C PHE A 8 7.09 -5.24 -1.59
N PHE A 9 7.54 -5.70 -2.76
CA PHE A 9 8.66 -6.65 -2.86
C PHE A 9 9.96 -6.08 -2.28
N THR A 10 10.12 -4.75 -2.32
CA THR A 10 11.33 -4.07 -1.85
C THR A 10 11.03 -2.82 -1.01
N HIS A 11 11.94 -2.50 -0.09
CA HIS A 11 11.89 -1.23 0.65
C HIS A 11 11.98 -0.02 -0.29
N SER A 12 12.75 -0.15 -1.38
CA SER A 12 12.89 0.90 -2.39
C SER A 12 11.58 1.16 -3.12
N GLY A 13 10.79 0.11 -3.42
CA GLY A 13 9.43 0.19 -3.93
C GLY A 13 8.53 1.04 -3.05
N ALA A 14 8.50 0.75 -1.74
CA ALA A 14 7.73 1.54 -0.78
C ALA A 14 8.10 3.03 -0.79
N ILE A 15 9.41 3.35 -0.83
CA ILE A 15 9.89 4.73 -0.88
C ILE A 15 9.51 5.43 -2.20
N LYS A 16 9.62 4.73 -3.35
CA LYS A 16 9.18 5.24 -4.65
C LYS A 16 7.69 5.55 -4.63
N PHE A 17 6.88 4.64 -4.10
CA PHE A 17 5.43 4.82 -3.99
C PHE A 17 5.05 6.01 -3.10
N GLN A 18 5.74 6.20 -1.97
CA GLN A 18 5.51 7.39 -1.13
C GLN A 18 5.82 8.70 -1.89
N ARG A 19 6.91 8.72 -2.68
CA ARG A 19 7.27 9.89 -3.50
C ARG A 19 6.25 10.14 -4.60
N TYR A 20 5.78 9.09 -5.27
CA TYR A 20 4.70 9.14 -6.24
C TYR A 20 3.42 9.70 -5.60
N SER A 21 3.03 9.16 -4.44
CA SER A 21 1.85 9.59 -3.70
C SER A 21 1.92 11.08 -3.35
N LYS A 22 3.05 11.53 -2.81
CA LYS A 22 3.28 12.95 -2.49
C LYS A 22 3.17 13.86 -3.72
N LYS A 23 3.69 13.42 -4.88
CA LYS A 23 3.60 14.17 -6.14
C LYS A 23 2.15 14.31 -6.63
N ASN A 24 1.31 13.31 -6.37
CA ASN A 24 -0.09 13.26 -6.79
C ASN A 24 -1.07 13.70 -5.69
N ASN A 25 -0.60 14.35 -4.62
CA ASN A 25 -1.42 14.79 -3.48
C ASN A 25 -2.20 13.65 -2.79
N ILE A 26 -1.69 12.42 -2.84
CA ILE A 26 -2.21 11.27 -2.14
C ILE A 26 -1.61 11.27 -0.72
N LEU A 27 -2.46 11.24 0.30
CA LEU A 27 -2.02 11.10 1.69
C LEU A 27 -1.42 9.71 1.86
N CYS A 28 -0.12 9.62 2.12
CA CYS A 28 0.62 8.37 2.22
C CYS A 28 1.69 8.46 3.31
N GLU A 29 1.73 7.46 4.19
CA GLU A 29 2.75 7.28 5.22
C GLU A 29 3.41 5.91 5.07
N LEU A 30 4.72 5.83 5.29
CA LEU A 30 5.42 4.56 5.39
C LEU A 30 5.43 4.08 6.84
N MET A 31 5.20 2.78 7.02
CA MET A 31 5.22 2.14 8.34
C MET A 31 5.67 0.68 8.23
N PRO A 32 6.12 0.05 9.33
CA PRO A 32 6.37 -1.39 9.33
C PRO A 32 5.12 -2.17 8.94
N VAL A 33 5.29 -3.27 8.19
CA VAL A 33 4.16 -4.12 7.79
C VAL A 33 3.44 -4.65 9.04
N PRO A 34 2.10 -4.50 9.14
CA PRO A 34 1.33 -5.12 10.21
C PRO A 34 1.53 -6.64 10.24
N ARG A 35 1.80 -7.21 11.42
CA ARG A 35 1.97 -8.66 11.60
C ARG A 35 0.78 -9.52 11.12
N LYS A 36 -0.41 -8.92 11.03
CA LYS A 36 -1.62 -9.57 10.50
C LYS A 36 -1.56 -9.79 8.98
N LEU A 37 -0.73 -9.01 8.27
CA LEU A 37 -0.57 -9.06 6.81
C LEU A 37 0.67 -9.86 6.41
N SER A 38 1.80 -9.65 7.10
CA SER A 38 3.01 -10.41 6.83
C SER A 38 3.84 -10.63 8.10
N SER A 39 4.54 -11.76 8.16
CA SER A 39 5.55 -12.03 9.19
C SER A 39 6.93 -11.46 8.83
N ASN A 40 7.10 -10.93 7.61
CA ASN A 40 8.34 -10.31 7.17
C ASN A 40 8.52 -8.91 7.78
N CYS A 41 9.76 -8.51 8.04
CA CYS A 41 10.12 -7.21 8.59
C CYS A 41 10.08 -6.05 7.57
N GLY A 42 9.24 -6.17 6.54
CA GLY A 42 9.16 -5.20 5.44
C GLY A 42 8.56 -3.85 5.84
N VAL A 43 8.52 -2.95 4.87
CA VAL A 43 7.85 -1.64 4.95
C VAL A 43 6.63 -1.66 4.04
N CYS A 44 5.50 -1.19 4.55
CA CYS A 44 4.30 -0.94 3.76
C CYS A 44 4.00 0.56 3.68
N ALA A 45 3.15 0.93 2.72
CA ALA A 45 2.61 2.27 2.59
C ALA A 45 1.13 2.24 2.98
N LYS A 46 0.76 3.07 3.96
CA LYS A 46 -0.65 3.31 4.30
C LYS A 46 -1.09 4.60 3.66
N PHE A 47 -2.15 4.55 2.86
CA PHE A 47 -2.55 5.68 2.05
C PHE A 47 -4.07 5.85 1.94
N VAL A 48 -4.50 7.04 1.52
CA VAL A 48 -5.91 7.37 1.28
C VAL A 48 -6.11 7.63 -0.20
N TYR A 49 -7.00 6.85 -0.82
CA TYR A 49 -7.32 6.98 -2.24
C TYR A 49 -8.83 7.00 -2.46
N GLN A 50 -9.27 7.66 -3.51
CA GLN A 50 -10.69 7.77 -3.87
C GLN A 50 -11.06 6.96 -5.10
N GLU A 51 -10.12 6.81 -6.03
CA GLU A 51 -10.33 6.16 -7.31
C GLU A 51 -9.98 4.67 -7.23
N ASN A 52 -9.89 4.01 -8.39
CA ASN A 52 -9.52 2.61 -8.45
C ASN A 52 -8.02 2.43 -8.18
N VAL A 53 -7.66 1.59 -7.20
CA VAL A 53 -6.26 1.32 -6.86
C VAL A 53 -5.47 0.71 -8.02
N SER A 54 -6.12 0.06 -8.99
CA SER A 54 -5.47 -0.43 -10.21
C SER A 54 -4.77 0.67 -11.03
N GLU A 55 -5.14 1.94 -10.84
CA GLU A 55 -4.54 3.08 -11.56
C GLU A 55 -3.19 3.52 -10.97
N ILE A 56 -2.87 3.07 -9.75
CA ILE A 56 -1.63 3.42 -9.03
C ILE A 56 -0.74 2.20 -8.75
N VAL A 57 -1.13 1.03 -9.25
CA VAL A 57 -0.36 -0.22 -9.17
C VAL A 57 0.85 -0.14 -10.10
N ASP A 58 1.98 -0.66 -9.62
CA ASP A 58 3.21 -0.87 -10.39
C ASP A 58 3.87 -2.21 -10.01
N GLU A 59 4.93 -2.57 -10.72
CA GLU A 59 5.66 -3.84 -10.56
C GLU A 59 6.35 -4.03 -9.18
N GLU A 60 6.41 -2.99 -8.35
CA GLU A 60 7.02 -3.08 -7.02
C GLU A 60 5.99 -3.41 -5.94
N ILE A 61 4.69 -3.26 -6.23
CA ILE A 61 3.58 -3.57 -5.33
C ILE A 61 3.32 -5.07 -5.36
N GLU A 62 3.35 -5.69 -4.18
CA GLU A 62 3.05 -7.11 -3.98
C GLU A 62 1.55 -7.30 -3.77
N GLU A 63 0.97 -6.58 -2.81
CA GLU A 63 -0.44 -6.70 -2.43
C GLU A 63 -1.00 -5.32 -2.05
N ILE A 64 -2.30 -5.10 -2.25
CA ILE A 64 -3.03 -3.95 -1.69
C ILE A 64 -4.24 -4.46 -0.91
N TYR A 65 -4.39 -3.92 0.30
CA TYR A 65 -5.52 -4.17 1.18
C TYR A 65 -6.33 -2.89 1.40
N GLU A 66 -7.65 -2.96 1.27
CA GLU A 66 -8.57 -1.93 1.78
C GLU A 66 -8.80 -2.14 3.28
N ILE A 67 -8.71 -1.07 4.07
CA ILE A 67 -9.01 -1.09 5.51
C ILE A 67 -10.49 -0.74 5.73
N VAL A 68 -11.27 -1.72 6.20
CA VAL A 68 -12.68 -1.56 6.56
C VAL A 68 -12.92 -2.16 7.96
N ASP A 69 -13.42 -1.36 8.90
CA ASP A 69 -13.70 -1.79 10.29
C ASP A 69 -12.53 -2.54 10.96
N ASP A 70 -11.32 -1.99 10.85
CA ASP A 70 -10.06 -2.59 11.34
C ASP A 70 -9.69 -3.96 10.75
N LYS A 71 -10.34 -4.35 9.64
CA LYS A 71 -10.01 -5.52 8.84
C LYS A 71 -9.30 -5.08 7.56
N TYR A 72 -8.44 -5.98 7.09
CA TYR A 72 -7.73 -5.83 5.82
C TYR A 72 -8.40 -6.73 4.78
N ASN A 73 -8.95 -6.14 3.74
CA ASN A 73 -9.58 -6.87 2.63
C ASN A 73 -8.64 -6.77 1.43
N LEU A 74 -8.15 -7.91 0.93
CA LEU A 74 -7.30 -7.96 -0.25
C LEU A 74 -8.07 -7.43 -1.47
N VAL A 75 -7.51 -6.44 -2.16
CA VAL A 75 -8.09 -5.82 -3.37
C VAL A 75 -7.16 -5.89 -4.58
N TYR A 76 -5.89 -6.23 -4.36
CA TYR A 76 -4.88 -6.46 -5.39
C TYR A 76 -3.82 -7.44 -4.87
N GLU A 77 -3.35 -8.33 -5.73
CA GLU A 77 -2.23 -9.25 -5.49
C GLU A 77 -1.52 -9.48 -6.83
N GLU A 78 -0.20 -9.29 -6.85
CA GLU A 78 0.67 -9.62 -7.99
C GLU A 78 0.82 -11.15 -8.07
N ASN A 79 0.63 -11.75 -9.26
CA ASN A 79 0.68 -13.20 -9.48
C ASN A 79 2.10 -13.71 -9.81
#